data_AF-A0A382DYJ1-F1
#
_entry.id   AF-A0A382DYJ1-F1
#
_cell.length_a   1.000
_cell.length_b   1.000
_cell.length_c   1.000
_cell.angle_alpha   90.00
_cell.angle_beta   90.00
_cell.angle_gamma   90.00
#
_symmetry.space_group_name_H-M   'P 1'
#
loop_
_entity.id
_entity.type
_entity.pdbx_description
1 polymer ?
#
loop_
_entity_poly.entity_id
_entity_poly.type
_entity_poly.pdbx_seq_one_letter_code
_entity_poly.pdbx_strand_id
1 'polypeptide(L)'
;MILGLPEDRFDNIILRITEITAEYGHKILEFVSSEGYEVNVVASTNLESYLGSLGDDWEFDLAIAPGRKQDSMSILRAVISSTGVMPGIWIDFGKRTGRGNTKGGEYIRSLRNSTDGEDDVYLLDEIPMEVACNIYNVDQEIFDESWLEWDPKSCKVLLKAGDPDRPTKLLEAIDGGEKSARDADKKIARQWESEWLGEVSRVREIFGLHAVIASHSPLPTKPRHWMATGARMKHHNFRGGHK
;
A
#
# COMPACT_ATOMS: atom_id res chain seq x y z
N MET A 1 -4.20 -9.35 -6.05
CA MET A 1 -5.22 -9.96 -5.16
C MET A 1 -6.03 -11.04 -5.87
N ILE A 2 -6.78 -10.76 -6.95
CA ILE A 2 -7.51 -11.81 -7.70
C ILE A 2 -6.57 -12.75 -8.48
N LEU A 3 -5.44 -12.24 -8.97
CA LEU A 3 -4.43 -13.03 -9.68
C LEU A 3 -3.68 -14.07 -8.81
N GLY A 4 -3.86 -14.05 -7.48
CA GLY A 4 -3.29 -15.07 -6.59
C GLY A 4 -4.24 -16.25 -6.37
N LEU A 5 -5.34 -16.33 -7.11
CA LEU A 5 -6.30 -17.43 -7.11
C LEU A 5 -6.10 -18.28 -8.37
N PRO A 6 -6.57 -19.55 -8.37
CA PRO A 6 -6.49 -20.40 -9.56
C PRO A 6 -7.11 -19.72 -10.79
N GLU A 7 -6.42 -19.80 -11.93
CA GLU A 7 -6.84 -19.17 -13.21
C GLU A 7 -8.22 -19.63 -13.67
N ASP A 8 -8.57 -20.90 -13.42
CA ASP A 8 -9.85 -21.52 -13.79
C ASP A 8 -10.99 -21.20 -12.82
N ARG A 9 -10.73 -20.41 -11.77
CA ARG A 9 -11.74 -20.01 -10.79
C ARG A 9 -12.77 -19.02 -11.35
N PHE A 10 -12.35 -18.19 -12.30
CA PHE A 10 -13.17 -17.08 -12.79
C PHE A 10 -13.31 -17.12 -14.30
N ASP A 11 -14.55 -17.15 -14.78
CA ASP A 11 -14.83 -16.98 -16.20
C ASP A 11 -14.53 -15.55 -16.69
N ASN A 12 -14.65 -14.55 -15.79
CA ASN A 12 -14.47 -13.12 -16.13
C ASN A 12 -14.11 -12.28 -14.90
N ILE A 13 -13.29 -11.25 -15.09
CA ILE A 13 -12.93 -10.25 -14.08
C ILE A 13 -13.59 -8.91 -14.44
N ILE A 14 -14.39 -8.36 -13.52
CA ILE A 14 -15.05 -7.06 -13.71
C ILE A 14 -14.31 -5.98 -12.91
N LEU A 15 -13.67 -5.04 -13.60
CA LEU A 15 -13.00 -3.89 -13.02
C LEU A 15 -13.93 -2.67 -13.03
N ARG A 16 -14.42 -2.29 -11.84
CA ARG A 16 -15.19 -1.06 -11.69
C ARG A 16 -14.26 0.14 -11.55
N ILE A 17 -14.42 1.12 -12.44
CA ILE A 17 -13.62 2.35 -12.43
C ILE A 17 -14.48 3.61 -12.28
N THR A 18 -13.85 4.69 -11.81
CA THR A 18 -14.38 6.06 -11.85
C THR A 18 -13.60 6.88 -12.87
N GLU A 19 -14.07 8.07 -13.24
CA GLU A 19 -13.30 8.99 -14.10
C GLU A 19 -11.89 9.26 -13.55
N ILE A 20 -11.78 9.41 -12.23
CA ILE A 20 -10.51 9.68 -11.53
C ILE A 20 -9.56 8.48 -11.61
N THR A 21 -10.09 7.25 -11.59
CA THR A 21 -9.29 6.02 -11.57
C THR A 21 -9.23 5.34 -12.93
N ALA A 22 -9.69 6.00 -14.00
CA ALA A 22 -9.81 5.40 -15.31
C ALA A 22 -8.44 4.99 -15.85
N GLU A 23 -7.44 5.89 -15.84
CA GLU A 23 -6.10 5.60 -16.34
C GLU A 23 -5.48 4.37 -15.65
N TYR A 24 -5.53 4.34 -14.32
CA TYR A 24 -5.02 3.22 -13.53
C TYR A 24 -5.79 1.92 -13.82
N GLY A 25 -7.12 1.99 -13.96
CA GLY A 25 -7.94 0.84 -14.30
C GLY A 25 -7.63 0.25 -15.69
N HIS A 26 -7.29 1.08 -16.68
CA HIS A 26 -6.87 0.60 -18.00
C HIS A 26 -5.51 -0.09 -17.95
N LYS A 27 -4.56 0.41 -17.14
CA LYS A 27 -3.27 -0.27 -16.92
C LYS A 27 -3.45 -1.66 -16.29
N ILE A 28 -4.37 -1.78 -15.32
CA ILE A 28 -4.72 -3.10 -14.74
C ILE A 28 -5.33 -4.00 -15.82
N LEU A 29 -6.26 -3.46 -16.63
CA LEU A 29 -6.89 -4.22 -17.70
C LEU A 29 -5.83 -4.81 -18.64
N GLU A 30 -4.90 -3.98 -19.14
CA GLU A 30 -3.82 -4.41 -20.04
C GLU A 30 -2.98 -5.53 -19.42
N PHE A 31 -2.56 -5.37 -18.17
CA PHE A 31 -1.78 -6.36 -17.45
C PHE A 31 -2.55 -7.69 -17.28
N VAL A 32 -3.77 -7.64 -16.74
CA VAL A 32 -4.57 -8.84 -16.46
C VAL A 32 -4.94 -9.56 -17.76
N SER A 33 -5.21 -8.82 -18.84
CA SER A 33 -5.48 -9.40 -20.16
C SER A 33 -4.24 -10.09 -20.75
N SER A 34 -3.05 -9.54 -20.50
CA SER A 34 -1.79 -10.14 -20.96
C SER A 34 -1.47 -11.48 -20.27
N GLU A 35 -2.02 -11.69 -19.07
CA GLU A 35 -1.96 -12.96 -18.33
C GLU A 35 -3.04 -13.97 -18.79
N GLY A 36 -3.86 -13.64 -19.79
CA GLY A 36 -4.82 -14.56 -20.40
C GLY A 36 -6.23 -14.55 -19.80
N TYR A 37 -6.51 -13.69 -18.83
CA TYR A 37 -7.84 -13.56 -18.23
C TYR A 37 -8.79 -12.73 -19.12
N GLU A 38 -10.07 -13.10 -19.13
CA GLU A 38 -11.12 -12.24 -19.66
C GLU A 38 -11.46 -11.14 -18.64
N VAL A 39 -11.41 -9.88 -19.08
CA VAL A 39 -11.59 -8.72 -18.20
C VAL A 39 -12.47 -7.67 -18.85
N ASN A 40 -13.44 -7.16 -18.08
CA ASN A 40 -14.34 -6.11 -18.50
C ASN A 40 -14.22 -4.88 -17.59
N VAL A 41 -14.08 -3.69 -18.18
CA VAL A 41 -14.07 -2.43 -17.45
C VAL A 41 -15.46 -1.82 -17.48
N VAL A 42 -16.01 -1.57 -16.30
CA VAL A 42 -17.36 -1.00 -16.14
C VAL A 42 -17.29 0.31 -15.39
N ALA A 43 -17.84 1.36 -16.01
CA ALA A 43 -17.97 2.65 -15.35
C ALA A 43 -18.87 2.53 -14.12
N SER A 44 -18.49 3.23 -13.05
CA SER A 44 -19.13 3.14 -11.73
C SER A 44 -20.66 3.27 -11.75
N THR A 45 -21.20 4.12 -12.63
CA THR A 45 -22.65 4.39 -12.77
C THR A 45 -23.42 3.28 -13.47
N ASN A 46 -22.75 2.37 -14.17
CA ASN A 46 -23.38 1.40 -15.07
C ASN A 46 -23.34 -0.03 -14.53
N LEU A 47 -22.75 -0.25 -13.34
CA LEU A 47 -22.47 -1.59 -12.82
C LEU A 47 -23.74 -2.44 -12.67
N GLU A 48 -24.80 -1.94 -12.01
CA GLU A 48 -26.03 -2.70 -11.77
C GLU A 48 -26.71 -3.13 -13.08
N SER A 49 -26.79 -2.21 -14.05
CA SER A 49 -27.35 -2.50 -15.38
C SER A 49 -26.49 -3.51 -16.16
N TYR A 50 -25.17 -3.40 -16.07
CA TYR A 50 -24.25 -4.36 -16.71
C TYR A 50 -24.41 -5.75 -16.10
N LEU A 51 -24.39 -5.86 -14.78
CA LEU A 51 -24.58 -7.13 -14.08
C LEU A 51 -25.94 -7.77 -14.42
N GLY A 52 -27.01 -6.97 -14.48
CA GLY A 52 -28.33 -7.46 -14.89
C GLY A 52 -28.39 -7.94 -16.36
N SER A 53 -27.44 -7.54 -17.21
CA SER A 53 -27.37 -7.99 -18.60
C SER A 53 -26.65 -9.33 -18.79
N LEU A 54 -25.90 -9.79 -17.78
CA LEU A 54 -25.15 -11.06 -17.83
C LEU A 54 -26.07 -12.29 -17.63
N GLY A 55 -27.27 -12.09 -17.06
CA GLY A 55 -28.23 -13.15 -16.74
C GLY A 55 -28.07 -13.71 -15.31
N ASP A 56 -28.99 -14.59 -14.92
CA ASP A 56 -29.13 -15.07 -13.53
C ASP A 56 -28.17 -16.22 -13.16
N ASP A 57 -27.45 -16.78 -14.13
CA ASP A 57 -26.58 -17.95 -13.94
C ASP A 57 -25.18 -17.61 -13.39
N TRP A 58 -24.88 -16.33 -13.18
CA TRP A 58 -23.57 -15.87 -12.70
C TRP A 58 -23.49 -15.82 -11.18
N GLU A 59 -22.45 -16.45 -10.63
CA GLU A 59 -22.03 -16.25 -9.25
C GLU A 59 -20.91 -15.21 -9.17
N PHE A 60 -20.97 -14.34 -8.16
CA PHE A 60 -20.03 -13.23 -8.02
C PHE A 60 -19.17 -13.38 -6.76
N ASP A 61 -17.86 -13.32 -6.97
CA ASP A 61 -16.86 -13.15 -5.91
C ASP A 61 -16.41 -11.67 -5.86
N LEU A 62 -16.62 -11.02 -4.72
CA LEU A 62 -16.34 -9.62 -4.52
C LEU A 62 -15.03 -9.39 -3.76
N ALA A 63 -14.06 -8.80 -4.45
CA ALA A 63 -12.83 -8.25 -3.89
C ALA A 63 -13.07 -6.86 -3.26
N ILE A 64 -13.16 -6.76 -1.92
CA ILE A 64 -13.51 -5.50 -1.23
C ILE A 64 -12.28 -4.62 -0.88
N ALA A 65 -11.05 -5.10 -1.10
CA ALA A 65 -9.85 -4.48 -0.53
C ALA A 65 -9.51 -3.05 -1.03
N PRO A 66 -9.53 -2.72 -2.33
CA PRO A 66 -9.19 -1.36 -2.78
C PRO A 66 -10.42 -0.43 -2.84
N GLY A 67 -10.24 0.82 -2.42
CA GLY A 67 -11.22 1.90 -2.62
C GLY A 67 -11.85 2.46 -1.36
N ARG A 68 -12.80 3.41 -1.51
CA ARG A 68 -13.53 3.98 -0.38
C ARG A 68 -14.62 3.01 0.06
N LYS A 69 -14.90 2.95 1.37
CA LYS A 69 -15.97 2.10 1.92
C LYS A 69 -17.30 2.25 1.19
N GLN A 70 -17.67 3.47 0.82
CA GLN A 70 -18.90 3.74 0.06
C GLN A 70 -18.92 3.07 -1.31
N ASP A 71 -17.76 3.00 -1.99
CA ASP A 71 -17.64 2.42 -3.31
C ASP A 71 -17.78 0.90 -3.20
N SER A 72 -17.14 0.27 -2.20
CA SER A 72 -17.31 -1.14 -1.87
C SER A 72 -18.78 -1.50 -1.56
N MET A 73 -19.45 -0.69 -0.73
CA MET A 73 -20.87 -0.90 -0.41
C MET A 73 -21.77 -0.74 -1.63
N SER A 74 -21.46 0.18 -2.54
CA SER A 74 -22.22 0.34 -3.78
C SER A 74 -22.05 -0.84 -4.74
N ILE A 75 -20.87 -1.48 -4.78
CA ILE A 75 -20.65 -2.70 -5.57
C ILE A 75 -21.47 -3.84 -4.97
N LEU A 76 -21.38 -4.04 -3.66
CA LEU A 76 -22.16 -5.06 -2.95
C LEU A 76 -23.66 -4.89 -3.22
N ARG A 77 -24.16 -3.65 -3.14
CA ARG A 77 -25.56 -3.34 -3.44
C ARG A 77 -25.91 -3.68 -4.89
N ALA A 78 -25.09 -3.29 -5.86
CA ALA A 78 -25.35 -3.56 -7.27
C ALA A 78 -25.45 -5.07 -7.53
N VAL A 79 -24.52 -5.87 -6.99
CA VAL A 79 -24.54 -7.33 -7.15
C VAL A 79 -25.81 -7.94 -6.54
N ILE A 80 -26.16 -7.57 -5.30
CA ILE A 80 -27.37 -8.08 -4.64
C ILE A 80 -28.63 -7.64 -5.39
N SER A 81 -28.69 -6.39 -5.87
CA SER A 81 -29.83 -5.91 -6.65
C SER A 81 -30.00 -6.68 -7.96
N SER A 82 -28.89 -6.96 -8.66
CA SER A 82 -28.93 -7.61 -9.98
C SER A 82 -29.19 -9.11 -9.88
N THR A 83 -28.70 -9.78 -8.84
CA THR A 83 -28.76 -11.27 -8.72
C THR A 83 -29.74 -11.77 -7.67
N GLY A 84 -30.11 -10.93 -6.71
CA GLY A 84 -30.87 -11.34 -5.52
C GLY A 84 -30.08 -12.18 -4.51
N VAL A 85 -28.78 -12.44 -4.74
CA VAL A 85 -27.94 -13.33 -3.93
C VAL A 85 -26.78 -12.58 -3.31
N MET A 86 -26.34 -13.01 -2.13
CA MET A 86 -25.16 -12.48 -1.47
C MET A 86 -23.89 -13.00 -2.16
N PRO A 87 -23.00 -12.13 -2.68
CA PRO A 87 -21.76 -12.59 -3.30
C PRO A 87 -20.80 -13.18 -2.26
N GLY A 88 -19.88 -14.03 -2.73
CA GLY A 88 -18.70 -14.41 -1.95
C GLY A 88 -17.86 -13.17 -1.67
N ILE A 89 -17.37 -12.97 -0.46
CA ILE A 89 -16.57 -11.79 -0.11
C ILE A 89 -15.13 -12.20 0.10
N TRP A 90 -14.21 -11.56 -0.64
CA TRP A 90 -12.79 -11.79 -0.54
C TRP A 90 -12.08 -10.55 -0.03
N ILE A 91 -11.26 -10.74 1.01
CA ILE A 91 -10.50 -9.67 1.64
C ILE A 91 -9.01 -9.97 1.57
N ASP A 92 -8.23 -8.91 1.36
CA ASP A 92 -6.82 -8.92 1.69
C ASP A 92 -6.67 -8.99 3.21
N PHE A 93 -5.93 -9.98 3.68
CA PHE A 93 -5.73 -10.28 5.08
C PHE A 93 -4.23 -10.38 5.40
N GLY A 94 -3.71 -9.37 6.11
CA GLY A 94 -2.41 -9.47 6.76
C GLY A 94 -2.52 -10.15 8.12
N LYS A 95 -2.01 -11.37 8.28
CA LYS A 95 -2.01 -12.09 9.57
C LYS A 95 -1.12 -11.37 10.60
N ARG A 96 -1.72 -10.57 11.48
CA ARG A 96 -1.03 -10.04 12.68
C ARG A 96 -0.95 -11.13 13.74
N THR A 97 0.25 -11.61 14.05
CA THR A 97 0.44 -12.42 15.27
C THR A 97 0.41 -11.51 16.50
N GLY A 98 -0.04 -12.03 17.64
CA GLY A 98 -0.33 -11.29 18.89
C GLY A 98 0.81 -10.49 19.54
N ARG A 99 1.95 -10.32 18.87
CA ARG A 99 3.08 -9.46 19.29
C ARG A 99 3.46 -8.41 18.24
N GLY A 100 2.55 -8.03 17.35
CA GLY A 100 2.78 -6.93 16.40
C GLY A 100 3.67 -7.28 15.20
N ASN A 101 4.12 -8.53 15.09
CA ASN A 101 4.82 -9.03 13.90
C ASN A 101 3.81 -9.68 12.94
N THR A 102 3.66 -9.10 11.75
CA THR A 102 3.12 -9.78 10.57
C THR A 102 4.16 -10.79 10.10
N LYS A 103 3.99 -12.07 10.48
CA LYS A 103 4.72 -13.16 9.84
C LYS A 103 3.80 -13.74 8.79
N GLY A 104 4.11 -13.51 7.51
CA GLY A 104 3.71 -14.44 6.45
C GLY A 104 3.10 -13.88 5.16
N GLY A 105 3.49 -12.70 4.66
CA GLY A 105 2.96 -12.20 3.38
C GLY A 105 1.50 -11.74 3.43
N GLU A 106 0.99 -11.30 2.29
CA GLU A 106 -0.42 -10.92 2.09
C GLU A 106 -1.24 -12.14 1.66
N TYR A 107 -2.45 -12.29 2.21
CA TYR A 107 -3.35 -13.40 1.88
C TYR A 107 -4.65 -12.86 1.33
N ILE A 108 -5.29 -13.60 0.45
CA ILE A 108 -6.71 -13.41 0.16
C ILE A 108 -7.52 -14.46 0.92
N ARG A 109 -8.56 -14.01 1.63
CA ARG A 109 -9.43 -14.87 2.43
C ARG A 109 -10.89 -14.68 2.05
N SER A 110 -11.62 -15.78 1.93
CA SER A 110 -13.08 -15.77 1.83
C SER A 110 -13.71 -15.49 3.21
N LEU A 111 -14.55 -14.47 3.30
CA LEU A 111 -15.45 -14.22 4.43
C LEU A 111 -16.74 -15.00 4.19
N ARG A 112 -16.76 -16.29 4.53
CA ARG A 112 -18.00 -17.09 4.53
C ARG A 112 -18.83 -16.82 5.79
N ASN A 113 -20.14 -17.01 5.66
CA ASN A 113 -21.12 -16.79 6.74
C ASN A 113 -21.28 -18.01 7.67
N SER A 114 -20.50 -19.09 7.51
CA SER A 114 -20.70 -20.36 8.21
C SER A 114 -19.65 -20.63 9.29
N THR A 115 -20.11 -21.12 10.44
CA THR A 115 -19.26 -21.56 11.57
C THR A 115 -18.54 -22.89 11.36
N ASP A 116 -18.87 -23.62 10.29
CA ASP A 116 -18.55 -25.06 10.17
C ASP A 116 -17.66 -25.41 8.96
N GLY A 117 -17.09 -24.41 8.28
CA GLY A 117 -16.15 -24.60 7.17
C GLY A 117 -14.77 -24.01 7.48
N GLU A 118 -13.70 -24.62 6.96
CA GLU A 118 -12.41 -23.95 6.91
C GLU A 118 -12.49 -22.76 5.96
N ASP A 119 -11.93 -21.62 6.36
CA ASP A 119 -11.85 -20.46 5.49
C ASP A 119 -10.92 -20.78 4.31
N ASP A 120 -11.36 -20.52 3.09
CA ASP A 120 -10.47 -20.51 1.94
C ASP A 120 -9.47 -19.36 2.11
N VAL A 121 -8.18 -19.71 2.23
CA VAL A 121 -7.08 -18.76 2.41
C VAL A 121 -5.99 -19.09 1.39
N TYR A 122 -5.68 -18.13 0.53
CA TYR A 122 -4.60 -18.24 -0.46
C TYR A 122 -3.54 -17.19 -0.17
N LEU A 123 -2.28 -17.63 -0.15
CA LEU A 123 -1.15 -16.73 -0.08
C LEU A 123 -1.01 -16.02 -1.43
N LEU A 124 -0.86 -14.70 -1.43
CA LEU A 124 -0.55 -13.97 -2.65
C LEU A 124 0.91 -14.21 -3.02
N ASP A 125 1.16 -14.36 -4.32
CA ASP A 125 2.51 -14.54 -4.83
C ASP A 125 3.39 -13.33 -4.54
N GLU A 126 4.67 -13.62 -4.30
CA GLU A 126 5.68 -12.59 -4.21
C GLU A 126 5.86 -11.94 -5.58
N ILE A 127 5.84 -10.60 -5.64
CA ILE A 127 6.12 -9.87 -6.88
C ILE A 127 7.60 -9.49 -6.88
N PRO A 128 8.44 -10.00 -7.81
CA PRO A 128 9.84 -9.60 -7.90
C PRO A 128 9.99 -8.11 -8.25
N MET A 129 11.13 -7.51 -7.87
CA MET A 129 11.43 -6.10 -8.16
C MET A 129 11.35 -5.77 -9.64
N GLU A 130 11.83 -6.66 -10.51
CA GLU A 130 11.75 -6.50 -11.98
C GLU A 130 10.31 -6.35 -12.46
N VAL A 131 9.41 -7.22 -12.00
CA VAL A 131 7.99 -7.18 -12.35
C VAL A 131 7.34 -5.91 -11.78
N ALA A 132 7.65 -5.55 -10.53
CA ALA A 132 7.16 -4.31 -9.93
C ALA A 132 7.60 -3.08 -10.74
N CYS A 133 8.86 -3.00 -11.14
CA CYS A 133 9.40 -1.92 -11.97
C CYS A 133 8.65 -1.80 -13.31
N ASN A 134 8.38 -2.92 -13.97
CA ASN A 134 7.56 -2.95 -15.18
C ASN A 134 6.14 -2.41 -14.94
N ILE A 135 5.48 -2.83 -13.85
CA ILE A 135 4.13 -2.37 -13.48
C ILE A 135 4.10 -0.86 -13.24
N TYR A 136 5.10 -0.34 -12.54
CA TYR A 136 5.20 1.09 -12.21
C TYR A 136 5.83 1.93 -13.35
N ASN A 137 6.25 1.29 -14.44
CA ASN A 137 6.94 1.92 -15.56
C ASN A 137 8.16 2.75 -15.09
N VAL A 138 9.05 2.10 -14.34
CA VAL A 138 10.30 2.68 -13.84
C VAL A 138 11.47 1.75 -14.09
N ASP A 139 12.66 2.31 -14.23
CA ASP A 139 13.89 1.53 -14.31
C ASP A 139 14.29 1.00 -12.93
N GLN A 140 14.90 -0.19 -12.90
CA GLN A 140 15.35 -0.83 -11.64
C GLN A 140 16.39 0.02 -10.89
N GLU A 141 17.10 0.90 -11.59
CA GLU A 141 18.11 1.83 -11.04
C GLU A 141 17.54 2.74 -9.94
N ILE A 142 16.22 2.94 -9.87
CA ILE A 142 15.60 3.66 -8.76
C ILE A 142 15.89 3.03 -7.39
N PHE A 143 16.16 1.72 -7.35
CA PHE A 143 16.52 0.95 -6.15
C PHE A 143 18.05 0.85 -5.92
N ASP A 144 18.88 1.50 -6.74
CA ASP A 144 20.32 1.64 -6.45
C ASP A 144 20.56 2.56 -5.23
N GLU A 145 19.57 3.37 -4.89
CA GLU A 145 19.53 4.20 -3.70
C GLU A 145 19.47 3.33 -2.44
N SER A 146 20.54 3.37 -1.62
CA SER A 146 20.68 2.56 -0.41
C SER A 146 19.57 2.71 0.66
N TRP A 147 18.73 3.74 0.53
CA TRP A 147 17.63 4.07 1.43
C TRP A 147 16.26 3.62 0.89
N LEU A 148 16.23 2.98 -0.28
CA LEU A 148 15.03 2.46 -0.92
C LEU A 148 15.17 0.95 -1.14
N GLU A 149 14.14 0.19 -0.80
CA GLU A 149 14.12 -1.26 -0.97
C GLU A 149 12.73 -1.69 -1.45
N TRP A 150 12.68 -2.74 -2.27
CA TRP A 150 11.45 -3.43 -2.61
C TRP A 150 11.25 -4.65 -1.70
N ASP A 151 10.13 -4.72 -0.99
CA ASP A 151 9.72 -5.92 -0.25
C ASP A 151 8.77 -6.76 -1.11
N PRO A 152 9.25 -7.87 -1.71
CA PRO A 152 8.45 -8.68 -2.62
C PRO A 152 7.30 -9.41 -1.91
N LYS A 153 7.34 -9.55 -0.58
CA LYS A 153 6.32 -10.27 0.20
C LYS A 153 5.11 -9.43 0.55
N SER A 154 5.32 -8.13 0.75
CA SER A 154 4.24 -7.18 1.03
C SER A 154 3.91 -6.30 -0.18
N CYS A 155 4.63 -6.49 -1.29
CA CYS A 155 4.53 -5.66 -2.49
C CYS A 155 4.61 -4.16 -2.15
N LYS A 156 5.57 -3.79 -1.29
CA LYS A 156 5.78 -2.41 -0.82
C LYS A 156 7.18 -1.92 -1.14
N VAL A 157 7.25 -0.63 -1.42
CA VAL A 157 8.50 0.14 -1.40
C VAL A 157 8.78 0.57 0.03
N LEU A 158 9.89 0.09 0.58
CA LEU A 158 10.39 0.46 1.89
C LEU A 158 11.37 1.63 1.73
N LEU A 159 10.98 2.80 2.23
CA LEU A 159 11.86 3.96 2.30
C LEU A 159 12.36 4.10 3.74
N LYS A 160 13.67 4.07 3.92
CA LYS A 160 14.31 4.25 5.22
C LYS A 160 15.16 5.51 5.21
N ALA A 161 14.69 6.55 5.90
CA ALA A 161 15.46 7.76 6.09
C ALA A 161 16.81 7.46 6.75
N GLY A 162 17.87 7.94 6.10
CA GLY A 162 19.22 7.93 6.63
C GLY A 162 19.31 8.70 7.96
N ASP A 163 20.34 8.42 8.73
CA ASP A 163 20.53 9.07 10.02
C ASP A 163 20.92 10.55 9.82
N PRO A 164 20.48 11.47 10.71
CA PRO A 164 20.88 12.86 10.62
C PRO A 164 22.39 13.01 10.89
N ASP A 165 23.08 13.74 10.03
CA ASP A 165 24.51 14.02 10.20
C ASP A 165 24.73 14.99 11.36
N ARG A 166 25.11 14.44 12.52
CA ARG A 166 25.38 15.18 13.76
C ARG A 166 26.83 14.95 14.16
N PRO A 167 27.77 15.82 13.73
CA PRO A 167 29.19 15.65 14.00
C PRO A 167 29.49 15.55 15.50
N THR A 168 30.43 14.70 15.90
CA THR A 168 30.78 14.49 17.32
C THR A 168 31.08 15.78 18.08
N LYS A 169 31.84 16.70 17.46
CA LYS A 169 32.15 18.01 18.05
C LYS A 169 30.91 18.85 18.33
N LEU A 170 29.88 18.74 17.49
CA LEU A 170 28.61 19.43 17.70
C LEU A 170 27.89 18.86 18.93
N LEU A 171 27.88 17.54 19.08
CA LEU A 171 27.29 16.85 20.23
C LEU A 171 27.99 17.25 21.53
N GLU A 172 29.32 17.24 21.54
CA GLU A 172 30.13 17.69 22.69
C GLU A 172 29.81 19.13 23.09
N ALA A 173 29.67 20.05 22.13
CA ALA A 173 29.30 21.44 22.39
C ALA A 173 27.87 21.61 22.91
N ILE A 174 26.92 20.78 22.44
CA ILE A 174 25.54 20.74 22.97
C ILE A 174 25.54 20.30 24.43
N ASP A 175 26.33 19.28 24.76
CA ASP A 175 26.47 18.76 26.12
C ASP A 175 27.17 19.77 27.04
N GLY A 176 28.14 20.52 26.50
CA GLY A 176 28.77 21.68 27.13
C GLY A 176 27.83 22.89 27.34
N GLY A 177 26.59 22.83 26.82
CA GLY A 177 25.58 23.86 27.01
C GLY A 177 25.64 25.04 26.04
N GLU A 178 26.43 24.93 24.97
CA GLU A 178 26.59 26.01 24.00
C GLU A 178 25.29 26.27 23.22
N LYS A 179 24.82 27.52 23.29
CA LYS A 179 23.59 27.94 22.60
C LYS A 179 23.73 27.87 21.07
N SER A 180 24.87 28.31 20.54
CA SER A 180 25.21 28.25 19.11
C SER A 180 25.16 26.82 18.56
N ALA A 181 25.68 25.85 19.32
CA ALA A 181 25.62 24.43 18.94
C ALA A 181 24.18 23.91 18.88
N ARG A 182 23.33 24.28 19.86
CA ARG A 182 21.90 23.92 19.84
C ARG A 182 21.15 24.53 18.65
N ASP A 183 21.48 25.76 18.28
CA ASP A 183 20.89 26.44 17.13
C ASP A 183 21.34 25.80 15.80
N ALA A 184 22.60 25.36 15.72
CA ALA A 184 23.12 24.61 14.58
C ALA A 184 22.45 23.22 14.45
N ASP A 185 22.34 22.47 15.55
CA ASP A 185 21.64 21.17 15.58
C ASP A 185 20.18 21.27 15.17
N LYS A 186 19.51 22.36 15.57
CA LYS A 186 18.14 22.64 15.12
C LYS A 186 18.05 22.84 13.61
N LYS A 187 19.06 23.44 12.97
CA LYS A 187 19.11 23.59 11.51
C LYS A 187 19.31 22.24 10.83
N ILE A 188 20.21 21.40 11.36
CA ILE A 188 20.42 20.02 10.87
C ILE A 188 19.10 19.24 10.94
N ALA A 189 18.39 19.30 12.07
CA ALA A 189 17.11 18.62 12.23
C ALA A 189 16.05 19.07 11.21
N ARG A 190 16.07 20.35 10.81
CA ARG A 190 15.15 20.89 9.80
C ARG A 190 15.55 20.53 8.38
N GLN A 191 16.85 20.55 8.08
CA GLN A 191 17.35 20.15 6.78
C GLN A 191 17.07 18.67 6.53
N TRP A 192 17.39 17.81 7.50
CA TRP A 192 17.09 16.38 7.45
C TRP A 192 15.58 16.12 7.28
N GLU A 193 14.73 16.84 8.02
CA GLU A 193 13.28 16.74 7.85
C GLU A 193 12.86 17.10 6.41
N SER A 194 13.31 18.24 5.89
CA SER A 194 12.93 18.69 4.54
C SER A 194 13.41 17.74 3.44
N GLU A 195 14.63 17.21 3.56
CA GLU A 195 15.20 16.24 2.64
C GLU A 195 14.32 14.98 2.54
N TRP A 196 14.04 14.33 3.67
CA TRP A 196 13.28 13.07 3.67
C TRP A 196 11.80 13.27 3.38
N LEU A 197 11.23 14.44 3.67
CA LEU A 197 9.90 14.79 3.19
C LEU A 197 9.85 14.99 1.67
N GLY A 198 10.94 15.51 1.07
CA GLY A 198 11.10 15.60 -0.37
C GLY A 198 11.19 14.22 -1.02
N GLU A 199 12.09 13.36 -0.53
CA GLU A 199 12.28 12.01 -1.08
C GLU A 199 11.02 11.16 -0.96
N VAL A 200 10.34 11.18 0.19
CA VAL A 200 9.09 10.40 0.32
C VAL A 200 8.01 10.93 -0.62
N SER A 201 7.96 12.23 -0.89
CA SER A 201 6.99 12.80 -1.83
C SER A 201 7.27 12.29 -3.24
N ARG A 202 8.53 12.38 -3.69
CA ARG A 202 8.98 11.90 -5.00
C ARG A 202 8.68 10.41 -5.19
N VAL A 203 9.04 9.58 -4.22
CA VAL A 203 8.77 8.13 -4.29
C VAL A 203 7.27 7.83 -4.30
N ARG A 204 6.46 8.58 -3.54
CA ARG A 204 4.99 8.40 -3.52
C ARG A 204 4.30 8.90 -4.79
N GLU A 205 4.87 9.87 -5.50
CA GLU A 205 4.38 10.29 -6.82
C GLU A 205 4.56 9.17 -7.85
N ILE A 206 5.65 8.40 -7.74
CA ILE A 206 5.96 7.28 -8.64
C ILE A 206 5.11 6.05 -8.29
N PHE A 207 5.21 5.56 -7.05
CA PHE A 207 4.63 4.27 -6.65
C PHE A 207 3.23 4.38 -6.04
N GLY A 208 2.82 5.59 -5.66
CA GLY A 208 1.58 5.85 -4.94
C GLY A 208 1.71 5.76 -3.42
N LEU A 209 0.90 6.55 -2.72
CA LEU A 209 0.91 6.68 -1.25
C LEU A 209 0.83 5.34 -0.50
N HIS A 210 0.02 4.40 -1.01
CA HIS A 210 -0.27 3.13 -0.33
C HIS A 210 0.76 2.01 -0.62
N ALA A 211 1.63 2.22 -1.61
CA ALA A 211 2.72 1.30 -1.92
C ALA A 211 3.98 1.62 -1.09
N VAL A 212 4.09 2.83 -0.54
CA VAL A 212 5.31 3.30 0.13
C VAL A 212 5.19 3.25 1.65
N ILE A 213 6.06 2.49 2.31
CA ILE A 213 6.26 2.50 3.76
C ILE A 213 7.51 3.32 4.08
N ALA A 214 7.31 4.50 4.66
CA ALA A 214 8.39 5.37 5.08
C ALA A 214 8.74 5.14 6.56
N SER A 215 10.04 5.09 6.88
CA SER A 215 10.53 4.88 8.24
C SER A 215 11.81 5.67 8.53
N HIS A 216 12.14 5.84 9.80
CA HIS A 216 13.41 6.43 10.25
C HIS A 216 13.95 5.69 11.47
N SER A 217 15.28 5.69 11.63
CA SER A 217 15.94 5.24 12.86
C SER A 217 15.50 6.06 14.07
N PRO A 218 15.60 5.54 15.32
CA PRO A 218 15.25 6.29 16.51
C PRO A 218 15.95 7.66 16.60
N LEU A 219 15.18 8.75 16.63
CA LEU A 219 15.70 10.11 16.72
C LEU A 219 16.05 10.48 18.17
N PRO A 220 17.03 11.36 18.39
CA PRO A 220 17.40 11.75 19.76
C PRO A 220 16.25 12.47 20.47
N THR A 221 16.11 12.25 21.78
CA THR A 221 15.15 13.00 22.63
C THR A 221 15.66 14.41 23.03
N LYS A 222 16.97 14.62 22.96
CA LYS A 222 17.64 15.89 23.28
C LYS A 222 18.56 16.35 22.15
N PRO A 223 18.58 17.67 21.85
CA PRO A 223 17.72 18.71 22.40
C PRO A 223 16.24 18.58 21.96
N ARG A 224 15.30 19.22 22.68
CA ARG A 224 13.84 19.04 22.50
C ARG A 224 13.31 19.26 21.07
N HIS A 225 14.03 19.98 20.21
CA HIS A 225 13.58 20.21 18.84
C HIS A 225 13.48 18.91 18.03
N TRP A 226 14.27 17.87 18.36
CA TRP A 226 14.18 16.56 17.71
C TRP A 226 12.88 15.84 18.01
N MET A 227 12.32 15.97 19.20
CA MET A 227 10.96 15.48 19.51
C MET A 227 9.92 16.12 18.60
N ALA A 228 10.05 17.42 18.35
CA ALA A 228 9.16 18.12 17.44
C ALA A 228 9.36 17.66 15.99
N THR A 229 10.61 17.37 15.57
CA THR A 229 10.90 16.78 14.26
C THR A 229 10.29 15.40 14.10
N GLY A 230 10.48 14.48 15.07
CA GLY A 230 9.85 13.16 15.03
C GLY A 230 8.32 13.22 14.98
N ALA A 231 7.70 14.15 15.71
CA ALA A 231 6.26 14.37 15.62
C ALA A 231 5.81 14.80 14.21
N ARG A 232 6.54 15.71 13.55
CA ARG A 232 6.24 16.13 12.18
C ARG A 232 6.46 15.02 11.17
N MET A 233 7.55 14.26 11.27
CA MET A 233 7.76 13.08 10.43
C MET A 233 6.59 12.08 10.55
N LYS A 234 6.12 11.85 11.78
CA LYS A 234 4.95 11.00 12.03
C LYS A 234 3.67 11.54 11.37
N HIS A 235 3.46 12.86 11.35
CA HIS A 235 2.34 13.48 10.62
C HIS A 235 2.40 13.21 9.11
N HIS A 236 3.59 12.98 8.55
CA HIS A 236 3.80 12.61 7.15
C HIS A 236 3.88 11.08 6.91
N ASN A 237 3.37 10.30 7.86
CA ASN A 237 3.31 8.84 7.83
C ASN A 237 4.68 8.14 7.85
N PHE A 238 5.71 8.76 8.41
CA PHE A 238 6.93 8.03 8.77
C PHE A 238 6.72 7.21 10.04
N ARG A 239 7.22 5.98 10.03
CA ARG A 239 7.29 5.09 11.20
C ARG A 239 8.65 5.23 11.88
N GLY A 240 8.67 5.37 13.20
CA GLY A 240 9.92 5.49 13.94
C GLY A 240 9.67 5.92 15.38
N GLY A 241 10.73 5.92 16.18
CA GLY A 241 10.68 6.26 17.60
C GLY A 241 11.73 7.28 17.99
N HIS A 242 11.90 7.46 19.29
CA HIS A 242 12.98 8.25 19.88
C HIS A 242 13.88 7.38 20.76
N LYS A 243 15.15 7.76 20.88
CA LYS A 243 16.14 7.15 21.77
C LYS A 243 16.58 8.10 22.89
#